data_AF-A0A2V6B5P5-F1
#
_entry.id   AF-A0A2V6B5P5-F1
#
_cell.length_a   1.000
_cell.length_b   1.000
_cell.length_c   1.000
_cell.angle_alpha   90.00
_cell.angle_beta   90.00
_cell.angle_gamma   90.00
#
_symmetry.space_group_name_H-M   'P 1'
#
loop_
_entity.id
_entity.type
_entity.pdbx_description
1 polymer ?
#
loop_
_entity_poly.entity_id
_entity_poly.type
_entity_poly.pdbx_seq_one_letter_code
_entity_poly.pdbx_strand_id
1 'polypeptide(L)'
;FARGLEQCLQKNGIGVESAAPEFSKLQPANRETSGLGFTNKYNTYSILNELRWALDPEAELPRDSIVPLTKTTWFDPRTNPRLAFVDLEGTLQRRTLMQTVTKHITDCRGVIVTLGLAEVWRDTKANVFVNRTPIPSLFKSDPDRYEFQLSSFADNWANLEAIYELLTRYGHPDFRIIVTVSPVPLMDTFSTLDIVVANAWAKSLLRAVAQEWAMTHPNVDYFPSYEIVKSSDPAAVWEQDLRHVTGPGVQHIMKLFLRKYIE
;
A
#
# COMPACT_ATOMS: atom_id res chain seq x y z
N PHE A 1 -3.24 9.66 2.46
CA PHE A 1 -4.36 9.39 1.54
C PHE A 1 -5.19 8.17 2.00
N ALA A 2 -4.70 6.91 1.87
CA ALA A 2 -5.48 5.71 2.24
C ALA A 2 -6.06 5.74 3.67
N ARG A 3 -5.28 6.17 4.68
CA ARG A 3 -5.77 6.36 6.05
C ARG A 3 -6.88 7.42 6.18
N GLY A 4 -6.89 8.40 5.27
CA GLY A 4 -7.97 9.40 5.19
C GLY A 4 -9.27 8.81 4.66
N LEU A 5 -9.21 7.88 3.70
CA LEU A 5 -10.37 7.09 3.25
C LEU A 5 -10.94 6.27 4.40
N GLU A 6 -10.11 5.53 5.12
CA GLU A 6 -10.55 4.75 6.28
C GLU A 6 -11.23 5.62 7.35
N GLN A 7 -10.60 6.72 7.74
CA GLN A 7 -11.18 7.65 8.71
C GLN A 7 -12.51 8.25 8.21
N CYS A 8 -12.61 8.54 6.92
CA CYS A 8 -13.85 9.04 6.32
C CYS A 8 -14.96 7.99 6.38
N LEU A 9 -14.69 6.76 5.97
CA LEU A 9 -15.64 5.64 6.00
C LEU A 9 -16.12 5.37 7.43
N GLN A 10 -15.20 5.27 8.40
CA GLN A 10 -15.54 5.08 9.81
C GLN A 10 -16.44 6.18 10.37
N LYS A 11 -16.15 7.46 10.04
CA LYS A 11 -16.99 8.59 10.47
C LYS A 11 -18.42 8.55 9.89
N ASN A 12 -18.64 7.82 8.81
CA ASN A 12 -19.94 7.63 8.18
C ASN A 12 -20.56 6.26 8.50
N GLY A 13 -20.10 5.60 9.58
CA GLY A 13 -20.70 4.36 10.08
C GLY A 13 -20.37 3.12 9.23
N ILE A 14 -19.41 3.21 8.31
CA ILE A 14 -18.98 2.08 7.48
C ILE A 14 -17.87 1.32 8.21
N GLY A 15 -18.03 0.00 8.33
CA GLY A 15 -17.00 -0.88 8.88
C GLY A 15 -15.73 -0.87 8.02
N VAL A 16 -14.57 -0.77 8.66
CA VAL A 16 -13.25 -0.73 7.99
C VAL A 16 -12.32 -1.73 8.66
N GLU A 17 -12.23 -2.92 8.09
CA GLU A 17 -11.42 -4.03 8.62
C GLU A 17 -9.91 -3.73 8.66
N SER A 18 -9.40 -2.94 7.70
CA SER A 18 -7.98 -2.55 7.65
C SER A 18 -7.55 -1.55 8.73
N ALA A 19 -8.51 -0.98 9.47
CA ALA A 19 -8.29 -0.09 10.60
C ALA A 19 -8.54 -0.82 11.94
N ALA A 20 -8.05 -2.06 12.03
CA ALA A 20 -8.23 -2.98 13.14
C ALA A 20 -7.72 -2.39 14.49
N PRO A 21 -8.54 -2.40 15.56
CA PRO A 21 -8.17 -1.91 16.89
C PRO A 21 -6.92 -2.59 17.49
N GLU A 22 -6.62 -3.81 17.09
CA GLU A 22 -5.48 -4.62 17.54
C GLU A 22 -4.15 -3.91 17.28
N PHE A 23 -4.06 -3.09 16.24
CA PHE A 23 -2.87 -2.32 15.92
C PHE A 23 -2.62 -1.14 16.86
N SER A 24 -3.62 -0.69 17.63
CA SER A 24 -3.47 0.41 18.60
C SER A 24 -2.49 0.08 19.73
N LYS A 25 -2.25 -1.21 19.98
CA LYS A 25 -1.33 -1.71 21.02
C LYS A 25 0.13 -1.66 20.58
N LEU A 26 0.41 -1.45 19.29
CA LEU A 26 1.77 -1.46 18.75
C LEU A 26 2.47 -0.13 18.98
N GLN A 27 3.71 -0.20 19.48
CA GLN A 27 4.49 0.97 19.85
C GLN A 27 5.02 1.72 18.61
N PRO A 28 4.59 2.98 18.36
CA PRO A 28 5.13 3.80 17.28
C PRO A 28 6.62 4.10 17.49
N ALA A 29 7.37 4.24 16.40
CA ALA A 29 8.77 4.67 16.44
C ALA A 29 8.88 6.15 16.87
N ASN A 30 7.94 6.98 16.42
CA ASN A 30 7.87 8.41 16.74
C ASN A 30 6.48 8.75 17.29
N ARG A 31 6.41 9.56 18.35
CA ARG A 31 5.15 9.99 19.00
C ARG A 31 4.21 10.77 18.07
N GLU A 32 4.74 11.40 17.03
CA GLU A 32 3.99 12.28 16.12
C GLU A 32 3.36 11.54 14.92
N THR A 33 3.62 10.24 14.76
CA THR A 33 3.18 9.50 13.57
C THR A 33 2.16 8.44 13.92
N SER A 34 1.05 8.39 13.17
CA SER A 34 0.04 7.32 13.32
C SER A 34 0.68 5.96 13.10
N GLY A 35 0.62 5.10 14.12
CA GLY A 35 1.13 3.73 14.07
C GLY A 35 0.54 2.94 12.91
N LEU A 36 -0.74 3.15 12.57
CA LEU A 36 -1.45 2.47 11.46
C LEU A 36 -0.77 2.64 10.09
N GLY A 37 0.07 3.67 9.90
CA GLY A 37 0.85 3.81 8.69
C GLY A 37 1.77 2.62 8.39
N PHE A 38 2.08 1.79 9.40
CA PHE A 38 2.91 0.59 9.28
C PHE A 38 2.35 -0.47 8.32
N THR A 39 1.02 -0.54 8.16
CA THR A 39 0.34 -1.54 7.32
C THR A 39 0.26 -1.15 5.84
N ASN A 40 0.42 0.12 5.51
CA ASN A 40 0.24 0.62 4.14
C ASN A 40 1.13 -0.13 3.15
N LYS A 41 0.54 -0.60 2.06
CA LYS A 41 1.24 -1.18 0.91
C LYS A 41 1.23 -0.24 -0.27
N TYR A 42 2.39 -0.04 -0.88
CA TYR A 42 2.57 1.05 -1.84
C TYR A 42 2.70 0.61 -3.30
N ASN A 43 3.02 -0.66 -3.56
CA ASN A 43 3.18 -1.20 -4.92
C ASN A 43 2.34 -2.48 -5.09
N THR A 44 2.04 -2.85 -6.33
CA THR A 44 1.17 -4.00 -6.62
C THR A 44 1.73 -5.33 -6.11
N TYR A 45 3.06 -5.50 -6.13
CA TYR A 45 3.68 -6.72 -5.62
C TYR A 45 3.50 -6.86 -4.11
N SER A 46 3.69 -5.78 -3.35
CA SER A 46 3.54 -5.84 -1.89
C SER A 46 2.09 -6.01 -1.46
N ILE A 47 1.13 -5.47 -2.24
CA ILE A 47 -0.30 -5.74 -2.05
C ILE A 47 -0.60 -7.22 -2.33
N LEU A 48 -0.16 -7.74 -3.48
CA LEU A 48 -0.34 -9.15 -3.86
C LEU A 48 0.27 -10.09 -2.81
N ASN A 49 1.49 -9.82 -2.35
CA ASN A 49 2.17 -10.65 -1.36
C ASN A 49 1.36 -10.79 -0.07
N GLU A 50 0.83 -9.69 0.48
CA GLU A 50 0.01 -9.78 1.70
C GLU A 50 -1.27 -10.57 1.48
N LEU A 51 -1.98 -10.32 0.38
CA LEU A 51 -3.23 -11.03 0.08
C LEU A 51 -2.98 -12.51 -0.14
N ARG A 52 -1.92 -12.84 -0.88
CA ARG A 52 -1.52 -14.22 -1.13
C ARG A 52 -1.23 -14.95 0.18
N TRP A 53 -0.38 -14.40 1.06
CA TRP A 53 -0.08 -15.04 2.35
C TRP A 53 -1.25 -15.08 3.33
N ALA A 54 -2.24 -14.19 3.18
CA ALA A 54 -3.41 -14.20 4.05
C ALA A 54 -4.50 -15.17 3.58
N LEU A 55 -4.61 -15.40 2.27
CA LEU A 55 -5.74 -16.09 1.65
C LEU A 55 -5.39 -17.47 1.06
N ASP A 56 -4.23 -17.62 0.44
CA ASP A 56 -3.80 -18.88 -0.19
C ASP A 56 -3.20 -19.82 0.87
N PRO A 57 -3.83 -20.97 1.17
CA PRO A 57 -3.34 -21.91 2.18
C PRO A 57 -1.95 -22.49 1.88
N GLU A 58 -1.56 -22.51 0.60
CA GLU A 58 -0.27 -23.03 0.16
C GLU A 58 0.83 -21.95 0.15
N ALA A 59 0.47 -20.68 0.40
CA ALA A 59 1.40 -19.58 0.36
C ALA A 59 2.06 -19.35 1.73
N GLU A 60 3.36 -19.62 1.79
CA GLU A 60 4.16 -19.30 2.97
C GLU A 60 4.94 -18.01 2.82
N LEU A 61 5.05 -17.28 3.92
CA LEU A 61 5.95 -16.15 4.04
C LEU A 61 7.40 -16.65 4.08
N PRO A 62 8.30 -16.14 3.22
CA PRO A 62 9.71 -16.46 3.30
C PRO A 62 10.29 -15.93 4.63
N ARG A 63 10.55 -16.82 5.61
CA ARG A 63 10.98 -16.41 6.96
C ARG A 63 12.31 -15.67 6.96
N ASP A 64 13.19 -16.04 6.04
CA ASP A 64 14.48 -15.39 5.79
C ASP A 64 14.34 -13.94 5.29
N SER A 65 13.16 -13.53 4.80
CA SER A 65 12.84 -12.13 4.48
C SER A 65 12.65 -11.23 5.72
N ILE A 66 12.63 -11.79 6.94
CA ILE A 66 12.68 -11.02 8.19
C ILE A 66 14.14 -10.91 8.61
N VAL A 67 14.65 -9.69 8.70
CA VAL A 67 16.08 -9.42 8.74
C VAL A 67 16.55 -8.90 10.09
N PRO A 68 17.69 -9.36 10.61
CA PRO A 68 18.30 -8.77 11.79
C PRO A 68 18.82 -7.37 11.46
N LEU A 69 18.48 -6.38 12.29
CA LEU A 69 19.05 -5.02 12.22
C LEU A 69 20.24 -4.86 13.17
N THR A 70 20.13 -5.47 14.35
CA THR A 70 21.18 -5.50 15.37
C THR A 70 21.22 -6.89 16.00
N LYS A 71 22.01 -7.06 17.07
CA LYS A 71 22.00 -8.31 17.87
C LYS A 71 20.65 -8.57 18.56
N THR A 72 19.83 -7.55 18.77
CA THR A 72 18.59 -7.63 19.57
C THR A 72 17.34 -7.16 18.84
N THR A 73 17.47 -6.61 17.63
CA THR A 73 16.34 -6.04 16.88
C THR A 73 16.25 -6.59 15.46
N TRP A 74 15.02 -6.79 15.00
CA TRP A 74 14.67 -7.31 13.69
C TRP A 74 13.74 -6.34 12.96
N PHE A 75 13.69 -6.51 11.65
CA PHE A 75 12.84 -5.73 10.77
C PHE A 75 12.17 -6.61 9.74
N ASP A 76 10.94 -6.23 9.44
CA ASP A 76 10.15 -6.77 8.35
C ASP A 76 10.11 -5.71 7.22
N PRO A 77 10.89 -5.89 6.13
CA PRO A 77 10.96 -4.95 5.00
C PRO A 77 9.65 -4.73 4.25
N ARG A 78 8.63 -5.56 4.53
CA ARG A 78 7.30 -5.43 3.93
C ARG A 78 6.45 -4.43 4.73
N THR A 79 6.87 -3.98 5.91
CA THR A 79 6.17 -2.96 6.69
C THR A 79 6.76 -1.57 6.46
N ASN A 80 5.97 -0.51 6.69
CA ASN A 80 6.54 0.83 6.82
C ASN A 80 7.18 0.93 8.22
N PRO A 81 8.44 1.38 8.38
CA PRO A 81 9.13 1.50 9.66
C PRO A 81 8.57 2.65 10.52
N ARG A 82 7.27 2.57 10.85
CA ARG A 82 6.52 3.49 11.71
C ARG A 82 6.42 2.99 13.14
N LEU A 83 6.77 1.72 13.39
CA LEU A 83 6.78 1.11 14.71
C LEU A 83 8.22 0.94 15.20
N ALA A 84 8.41 0.97 16.52
CA ALA A 84 9.71 0.68 17.13
C ALA A 84 10.16 -0.75 16.76
N PHE A 85 11.43 -0.92 16.40
CA PHE A 85 11.99 -2.24 16.14
C PHE A 85 12.06 -3.05 17.44
N VAL A 86 11.74 -4.34 17.35
CA VAL A 86 11.69 -5.27 18.48
C VAL A 86 12.48 -6.51 18.12
N ASP A 87 12.55 -7.48 19.04
CA ASP A 87 13.18 -8.77 18.78
C ASP A 87 12.47 -9.56 17.67
N LEU A 88 13.06 -10.72 17.31
CA LEU A 88 12.52 -11.59 16.28
C LEU A 88 11.10 -12.07 16.62
N GLU A 89 10.85 -12.44 17.87
CA GLU A 89 9.55 -12.93 18.31
C GLU A 89 8.48 -11.85 18.17
N GLY A 90 8.70 -10.64 18.68
CA GLY A 90 7.78 -9.52 18.53
C GLY A 90 7.56 -9.12 17.08
N THR A 91 8.58 -9.25 16.23
CA THR A 91 8.45 -8.99 14.78
C THR A 91 7.58 -10.04 14.10
N LEU A 92 7.76 -11.33 14.43
CA LEU A 92 6.92 -12.42 13.94
C LEU A 92 5.48 -12.30 14.45
N GLN A 93 5.27 -11.95 15.71
CA GLN A 93 3.93 -11.71 16.26
C GLN A 93 3.19 -10.59 15.52
N ARG A 94 3.88 -9.47 15.21
CA ARG A 94 3.32 -8.39 14.40
C ARG A 94 2.95 -8.87 13.00
N ARG A 95 3.78 -9.71 12.38
CA ARG A 95 3.50 -10.30 11.07
C ARG A 95 2.27 -11.20 11.09
N THR A 96 2.16 -12.10 12.07
CA THR A 96 0.96 -12.92 12.27
C THR A 96 -0.28 -12.06 12.43
N LEU A 97 -0.22 -11.00 13.26
CA LEU A 97 -1.34 -10.09 13.43
C LEU A 97 -1.74 -9.39 12.12
N MET A 98 -0.76 -8.94 11.32
CA MET A 98 -1.04 -8.36 10.00
C MET A 98 -1.72 -9.34 9.06
N GLN A 99 -1.28 -10.60 9.03
CA GLN A 99 -1.90 -11.65 8.21
C GLN A 99 -3.34 -11.92 8.66
N THR A 100 -3.57 -12.02 9.97
CA THR A 100 -4.92 -12.18 10.54
C THR A 100 -5.85 -11.05 10.12
N VAL A 101 -5.44 -9.79 10.31
CA VAL A 101 -6.26 -8.63 9.92
C VAL A 101 -6.45 -8.56 8.41
N THR A 102 -5.42 -8.88 7.61
CA THR A 102 -5.55 -8.91 6.15
C THR A 102 -6.56 -9.96 5.70
N LYS A 103 -6.66 -11.09 6.41
CA LYS A 103 -7.63 -12.15 6.12
C LYS A 103 -9.08 -11.70 6.30
N HIS A 104 -9.37 -10.68 7.12
CA HIS A 104 -10.74 -10.13 7.25
C HIS A 104 -11.28 -9.55 5.93
N ILE A 105 -10.43 -9.37 4.91
CA ILE A 105 -10.88 -9.02 3.56
C ILE A 105 -11.89 -10.03 2.98
N THR A 106 -11.91 -11.27 3.48
CA THR A 106 -12.91 -12.29 3.08
C THR A 106 -14.33 -11.92 3.48
N ASP A 107 -14.49 -11.07 4.49
CA ASP A 107 -15.80 -10.61 4.97
C ASP A 107 -16.20 -9.27 4.33
N CYS A 108 -15.31 -8.67 3.54
CA CYS A 108 -15.51 -7.34 2.95
C CYS A 108 -16.23 -7.41 1.60
N ARG A 109 -17.37 -6.73 1.49
CA ARG A 109 -18.05 -6.50 0.20
C ARG A 109 -17.41 -5.38 -0.63
N GLY A 110 -16.68 -4.47 -0.01
CA GLY A 110 -15.97 -3.39 -0.67
C GLY A 110 -14.48 -3.47 -0.39
N VAL A 111 -13.66 -3.50 -1.44
CA VAL A 111 -12.20 -3.53 -1.38
C VAL A 111 -11.65 -2.28 -2.06
N ILE A 112 -10.86 -1.47 -1.34
CA ILE A 112 -10.24 -0.28 -1.92
C ILE A 112 -8.76 -0.53 -2.14
N VAL A 113 -8.31 -0.45 -3.40
CA VAL A 113 -6.91 -0.60 -3.79
C VAL A 113 -6.37 0.75 -4.23
N THR A 114 -5.37 1.26 -3.50
CA THR A 114 -4.68 2.52 -3.85
C THR A 114 -3.28 2.24 -4.37
N LEU A 115 -3.03 2.50 -5.66
CA LEU A 115 -1.72 2.34 -6.29
C LEU A 115 -0.82 3.54 -5.99
N GLY A 116 0.42 3.27 -5.55
CA GLY A 116 1.32 4.31 -5.04
C GLY A 116 2.63 4.45 -5.81
N LEU A 117 3.33 3.34 -6.04
CA LEU A 117 4.71 3.27 -6.53
C LEU A 117 4.83 2.26 -7.68
N ALA A 118 5.57 2.66 -8.72
CA ALA A 118 6.07 1.77 -9.78
C ALA A 118 7.53 1.37 -9.56
N GLU A 119 8.24 2.11 -8.70
CA GLU A 119 9.57 1.72 -8.20
C GLU A 119 9.42 0.64 -7.15
N VAL A 120 10.05 -0.51 -7.40
CA VAL A 120 9.96 -1.68 -6.51
C VAL A 120 11.35 -2.23 -6.23
N TRP A 121 11.46 -2.93 -5.10
CA TRP A 121 12.69 -3.54 -4.64
C TRP A 121 12.45 -5.02 -4.38
N ARG A 122 13.32 -5.88 -4.89
CA ARG A 122 13.27 -7.33 -4.68
C ARG A 122 14.36 -7.73 -3.70
N ASP A 123 13.97 -8.48 -2.67
CA ASP A 123 14.90 -9.27 -1.87
C ASP A 123 15.32 -10.48 -2.70
N THR A 124 16.56 -10.49 -3.18
CA THR A 124 17.11 -11.52 -4.07
C THR A 124 17.36 -12.84 -3.35
N LYS A 125 17.56 -12.81 -2.03
CA LYS A 125 17.77 -14.00 -1.20
C LYS A 125 16.46 -14.71 -0.90
N ALA A 126 15.47 -13.95 -0.43
CA ALA A 126 14.15 -14.47 -0.10
C ALA A 126 13.20 -14.54 -1.31
N ASN A 127 13.66 -14.08 -2.49
CA ASN A 127 12.92 -14.02 -3.73
C ASN A 127 11.52 -13.37 -3.60
N VAL A 128 11.46 -12.20 -2.95
CA VAL A 128 10.20 -11.51 -2.66
C VAL A 128 10.34 -10.00 -2.79
N PHE A 129 9.29 -9.35 -3.30
CA PHE A 129 9.24 -7.89 -3.36
C PHE A 129 8.91 -7.28 -2.00
N VAL A 130 9.64 -6.23 -1.65
CA VAL A 130 9.43 -5.45 -0.42
C VAL A 130 8.53 -4.26 -0.67
N ASN A 131 8.03 -3.65 0.41
CA ASN A 131 6.97 -2.65 0.31
C ASN A 131 7.45 -1.27 -0.14
N ARG A 132 8.68 -0.93 0.20
CA ARG A 132 9.32 0.35 -0.11
C ARG A 132 10.82 0.15 -0.14
N THR A 133 11.55 1.21 -0.49
CA THR A 133 13.01 1.25 -0.38
C THR A 133 13.48 0.67 0.96
N PRO A 134 14.37 -0.33 0.94
CA PRO A 134 15.00 -0.88 2.14
C PRO A 134 15.66 0.23 2.96
N ILE A 135 15.66 0.09 4.28
CA ILE A 135 16.30 1.10 5.15
C ILE A 135 17.83 1.06 4.99
N PRO A 136 18.55 2.19 5.14
CA PRO A 136 19.99 2.27 4.88
C PRO A 136 20.86 1.25 5.63
N SER A 137 20.46 0.83 6.83
CA SER A 137 21.19 -0.18 7.60
C SER A 137 21.26 -1.53 6.92
N LEU A 138 20.28 -1.90 6.09
CA LEU A 138 20.25 -3.18 5.39
C LEU A 138 21.30 -3.26 4.29
N PHE A 139 21.55 -2.16 3.58
CA PHE A 139 22.61 -2.08 2.57
C PHE A 139 24.02 -2.12 3.20
N LYS A 140 24.17 -1.73 4.47
CA LYS A 140 25.45 -1.84 5.18
C LYS A 140 25.77 -3.29 5.56
N SER A 141 24.75 -4.06 5.94
CA SER A 141 24.92 -5.47 6.32
C SER A 141 25.03 -6.41 5.13
N ASP A 142 24.33 -6.11 4.03
CA ASP A 142 24.19 -7.02 2.89
C ASP A 142 23.88 -6.21 1.62
N PRO A 143 24.91 -5.60 1.00
CA PRO A 143 24.73 -4.62 -0.09
C PRO A 143 23.95 -5.15 -1.29
N ASP A 144 24.13 -6.42 -1.63
CA ASP A 144 23.60 -7.02 -2.87
C ASP A 144 22.25 -7.75 -2.67
N ARG A 145 21.68 -7.69 -1.46
CA ARG A 145 20.43 -8.40 -1.16
C ARG A 145 19.22 -7.78 -1.83
N TYR A 146 19.21 -6.47 -2.03
CA TYR A 146 18.05 -5.76 -2.53
C TYR A 146 18.33 -5.15 -3.89
N GLU A 147 17.57 -5.59 -4.89
CA GLU A 147 17.67 -5.12 -6.25
C GLU A 147 16.52 -4.17 -6.57
N PHE A 148 16.87 -3.01 -7.12
CA PHE A 148 15.92 -2.02 -7.60
C PHE A 148 15.45 -2.36 -9.01
N GLN A 149 14.16 -2.17 -9.28
CA GLN A 149 13.60 -2.27 -10.62
C GLN A 149 12.40 -1.33 -10.80
N LEU A 150 12.16 -0.95 -12.06
CA LEU A 150 10.95 -0.26 -12.50
C LEU A 150 9.92 -1.30 -12.95
N SER A 151 8.74 -1.32 -12.33
CA SER A 151 7.67 -2.21 -12.77
C SER A 151 7.06 -1.72 -14.09
N SER A 152 6.78 -2.65 -15.00
CA SER A 152 6.16 -2.36 -16.28
C SER A 152 4.62 -2.36 -16.21
N PHE A 153 3.95 -1.95 -17.29
CA PHE A 153 2.49 -2.10 -17.38
C PHE A 153 2.07 -3.56 -17.16
N ALA A 154 2.75 -4.49 -17.83
CA ALA A 154 2.45 -5.92 -17.78
C ALA A 154 2.65 -6.48 -16.37
N ASP A 155 3.68 -6.04 -15.64
CA ASP A 155 3.92 -6.45 -14.25
C ASP A 155 2.81 -6.01 -13.32
N ASN A 156 2.40 -4.75 -13.40
CA ASN A 156 1.33 -4.21 -12.55
C ASN A 156 -0.02 -4.86 -12.91
N TRP A 157 -0.29 -5.06 -14.20
CA TRP A 157 -1.45 -5.78 -14.70
C TRP A 157 -1.51 -7.21 -14.15
N ALA A 158 -0.44 -8.00 -14.32
CA ALA A 158 -0.38 -9.38 -13.84
C ALA A 158 -0.59 -9.48 -12.32
N ASN A 159 -0.04 -8.54 -11.56
CA ASN A 159 -0.27 -8.49 -10.12
C ASN A 159 -1.73 -8.17 -9.76
N LEU A 160 -2.38 -7.25 -10.49
CA LEU A 160 -3.79 -6.91 -10.27
C LEU A 160 -4.72 -8.06 -10.65
N GLU A 161 -4.43 -8.78 -11.73
CA GLU A 161 -5.17 -10.00 -12.09
C GLU A 161 -5.00 -11.08 -11.02
N ALA A 162 -3.79 -11.31 -10.52
CA ALA A 162 -3.56 -12.27 -9.43
C ALA A 162 -4.29 -11.86 -8.14
N ILE A 163 -4.38 -10.55 -7.83
CA ILE A 163 -5.19 -10.03 -6.73
C ILE A 163 -6.68 -10.32 -6.98
N TYR A 164 -7.17 -10.06 -8.19
CA TYR A 164 -8.55 -10.35 -8.58
C TYR A 164 -8.89 -11.83 -8.43
N GLU A 165 -8.01 -12.72 -8.88
CA GLU A 165 -8.16 -14.18 -8.76
C GLU A 165 -8.21 -14.62 -7.29
N LEU A 166 -7.34 -14.09 -6.43
CA LEU A 166 -7.37 -14.39 -4.99
C LEU A 166 -8.69 -13.96 -4.35
N LEU A 167 -9.18 -12.77 -4.66
CA LEU A 167 -10.46 -12.27 -4.14
C LEU A 167 -11.65 -13.05 -4.71
N THR A 168 -11.61 -13.44 -5.97
CA THR A 168 -12.64 -14.29 -6.59
C THR A 168 -12.69 -15.67 -5.94
N ARG A 169 -11.53 -16.23 -5.59
CA ARG A 169 -11.44 -17.58 -5.05
C ARG A 169 -11.72 -17.67 -3.56
N TYR A 170 -11.26 -16.68 -2.79
CA TYR A 170 -11.27 -16.75 -1.32
C TYR A 170 -12.03 -15.60 -0.66
N GLY A 171 -12.34 -14.52 -1.40
CA GLY A 171 -13.01 -13.35 -0.88
C GLY A 171 -14.54 -13.51 -0.75
N HIS A 172 -15.19 -12.43 -0.34
CA HIS A 172 -16.65 -12.38 -0.24
C HIS A 172 -17.29 -12.58 -1.63
N PRO A 173 -18.33 -13.41 -1.82
CA PRO A 173 -18.89 -13.71 -3.15
C PRO A 173 -19.39 -12.48 -3.93
N ASP A 174 -19.90 -11.47 -3.23
CA ASP A 174 -20.37 -10.20 -3.80
C ASP A 174 -19.36 -9.04 -3.71
N PHE A 175 -18.06 -9.31 -3.68
CA PHE A 175 -17.07 -8.24 -3.55
C PHE A 175 -17.09 -7.27 -4.75
N ARG A 176 -16.88 -5.99 -4.45
CA ARG A 176 -16.64 -4.90 -5.40
C ARG A 176 -15.29 -4.28 -5.10
N ILE A 177 -14.54 -3.91 -6.12
CA ILE A 177 -13.25 -3.24 -5.99
C ILE A 177 -13.39 -1.78 -6.42
N ILE A 178 -12.83 -0.88 -5.64
CA ILE A 178 -12.57 0.50 -6.04
C ILE A 178 -11.05 0.66 -6.15
N VAL A 179 -10.56 0.82 -7.37
CA VAL A 179 -9.14 1.08 -7.64
C VAL A 179 -8.91 2.58 -7.81
N THR A 180 -7.82 3.09 -7.26
CA THR A 180 -7.43 4.50 -7.39
C THR A 180 -5.92 4.67 -7.39
N VAL A 181 -5.43 5.79 -7.94
CA VAL A 181 -4.01 6.16 -7.90
C VAL A 181 -3.80 7.22 -6.83
N SER A 182 -2.79 7.04 -5.98
CA SER A 182 -2.45 8.03 -4.95
C SER A 182 -1.93 9.32 -5.60
N PRO A 183 -2.47 10.50 -5.23
CA PRO A 183 -1.99 11.79 -5.71
C PRO A 183 -0.61 12.17 -5.15
N VAL A 184 -0.18 11.54 -4.05
CA VAL A 184 1.08 11.87 -3.37
C VAL A 184 2.27 11.62 -4.32
N PRO A 185 3.06 12.65 -4.66
CA PRO A 185 4.23 12.51 -5.53
C PRO A 185 5.28 11.55 -4.97
N LEU A 186 6.26 11.13 -5.78
CA LEU A 186 7.48 10.49 -5.28
C LEU A 186 8.31 11.48 -4.45
N MET A 187 8.98 10.98 -3.41
CA MET A 187 9.90 11.81 -2.60
C MET A 187 11.31 11.73 -3.20
N ASP A 188 11.70 10.51 -3.54
CA ASP A 188 12.99 10.16 -4.12
C ASP A 188 12.76 9.19 -5.29
N THR A 189 13.74 9.06 -6.16
CA THR A 189 13.81 8.06 -7.23
C THR A 189 15.15 7.36 -7.18
N PHE A 190 15.16 6.05 -7.39
CA PHE A 190 16.38 5.25 -7.56
C PHE A 190 16.67 4.93 -9.03
N SER A 191 15.85 5.46 -9.94
CA SER A 191 16.15 5.45 -11.36
C SER A 191 17.18 6.52 -11.71
N THR A 192 17.65 6.50 -12.96
CA THR A 192 18.51 7.56 -13.52
C THR A 192 17.71 8.75 -14.05
N LEU A 193 16.38 8.76 -13.89
CA LEU A 193 15.50 9.82 -14.36
C LEU A 193 15.50 10.99 -13.37
N ASP A 194 15.19 12.20 -13.88
CA ASP A 194 14.80 13.30 -13.02
C ASP A 194 13.56 12.92 -12.19
N ILE A 195 13.50 13.34 -10.92
CA ILE A 195 12.44 12.95 -9.98
C ILE A 195 11.04 13.36 -10.47
N VAL A 196 10.92 14.50 -11.15
CA VAL A 196 9.64 14.96 -11.72
C VAL A 196 9.22 14.05 -12.88
N VAL A 197 10.18 13.66 -13.72
CA VAL A 197 9.96 12.74 -14.84
C VAL A 197 9.62 11.33 -14.34
N ALA A 198 10.35 10.81 -13.36
CA ALA A 198 10.09 9.52 -12.72
C ALA A 198 8.69 9.48 -12.10
N ASN A 199 8.31 10.54 -11.37
CA ASN A 199 6.98 10.65 -10.79
C ASN A 199 5.89 10.73 -11.86
N ALA A 200 6.06 11.56 -12.90
CA ALA A 200 5.08 11.67 -13.98
C ALA A 200 4.88 10.32 -14.68
N TRP A 201 5.98 9.65 -15.07
CA TRP A 201 5.95 8.34 -15.68
C TRP A 201 5.24 7.30 -14.79
N ALA A 202 5.64 7.18 -13.52
CA ALA A 202 5.08 6.20 -12.61
C ALA A 202 3.58 6.39 -12.40
N LYS A 203 3.13 7.64 -12.20
CA LYS A 203 1.70 7.92 -11.99
C LYS A 203 0.89 7.72 -13.26
N SER A 204 1.40 8.11 -14.42
CA SER A 204 0.75 7.86 -15.71
C SER A 204 0.62 6.36 -15.99
N LEU A 205 1.67 5.57 -15.71
CA LEU A 205 1.65 4.11 -15.86
C LEU A 205 0.58 3.47 -14.97
N LEU A 206 0.62 3.73 -13.67
CA LEU A 206 -0.34 3.17 -12.71
C LEU A 206 -1.77 3.61 -13.00
N ARG A 207 -1.96 4.83 -13.52
CA ARG A 207 -3.27 5.33 -13.92
C ARG A 207 -3.83 4.60 -15.14
N ALA A 208 -2.99 4.37 -16.15
CA ALA A 208 -3.38 3.60 -17.32
C ALA A 208 -3.78 2.18 -16.93
N VAL A 209 -2.92 1.49 -16.16
CA VAL A 209 -3.21 0.13 -15.66
C VAL A 209 -4.54 0.09 -14.88
N ALA A 210 -4.75 1.04 -13.96
CA ALA A 210 -6.00 1.11 -13.20
C ALA A 210 -7.24 1.38 -14.07
N GLN A 211 -7.11 2.14 -15.17
CA GLN A 211 -8.21 2.37 -16.10
C GLN A 211 -8.62 1.08 -16.81
N GLU A 212 -7.62 0.42 -17.40
CA GLU A 212 -7.81 -0.78 -18.21
C GLU A 212 -8.40 -1.90 -17.34
N TRP A 213 -7.93 -2.01 -16.10
CA TRP A 213 -8.42 -3.00 -15.15
C TRP A 213 -9.89 -2.77 -14.77
N ALA A 214 -10.27 -1.51 -14.51
CA ALA A 214 -11.67 -1.15 -14.23
C ALA A 214 -12.59 -1.31 -15.47
N MET A 215 -12.08 -1.15 -16.69
CA MET A 215 -12.85 -1.41 -17.91
C MET A 215 -13.03 -2.90 -18.19
N THR A 216 -12.08 -3.72 -17.75
CA THR A 216 -12.06 -5.17 -18.00
C THR A 216 -12.99 -5.93 -17.07
N HIS A 217 -13.07 -5.53 -15.80
CA HIS A 217 -13.84 -6.26 -14.78
C HIS A 217 -15.09 -5.49 -14.35
N PRO A 218 -16.30 -6.06 -14.50
CA PRO A 218 -17.57 -5.35 -14.25
C PRO A 218 -17.84 -5.00 -12.79
N ASN A 219 -17.09 -5.58 -11.84
CA ASN A 219 -17.15 -5.30 -10.42
C ASN A 219 -15.98 -4.45 -9.91
N VAL A 220 -15.18 -3.89 -10.81
CA VAL A 220 -14.08 -2.96 -10.50
C VAL A 220 -14.45 -1.58 -11.02
N ASP A 221 -14.37 -0.55 -10.17
CA ASP A 221 -14.54 0.84 -10.59
C ASP A 221 -13.29 1.67 -10.28
N TYR A 222 -13.04 2.69 -11.11
CA TYR A 222 -11.95 3.63 -10.90
C TYR A 222 -12.46 4.89 -10.17
N PHE A 223 -11.84 5.20 -9.04
CA PHE A 223 -12.06 6.47 -8.34
C PHE A 223 -10.95 7.49 -8.67
N PRO A 224 -11.27 8.69 -9.21
CA PRO A 224 -10.29 9.62 -9.76
C PRO A 224 -9.62 10.53 -8.71
N SER A 225 -9.12 9.97 -7.60
CA SER A 225 -8.49 10.77 -6.54
C SER A 225 -7.21 11.49 -6.99
N TYR A 226 -6.45 10.85 -7.89
CA TYR A 226 -5.25 11.43 -8.51
C TYR A 226 -5.61 12.68 -9.32
N GLU A 227 -6.60 12.58 -10.20
CA GLU A 227 -7.00 13.65 -11.11
C GLU A 227 -7.69 14.80 -10.38
N ILE A 228 -8.51 14.52 -9.36
CA ILE A 228 -9.13 15.56 -8.53
C ILE A 228 -8.03 16.46 -7.96
N VAL A 229 -6.97 15.87 -7.41
CA VAL A 229 -5.86 16.66 -6.85
C VAL A 229 -5.03 17.33 -7.93
N LYS A 230 -4.66 16.60 -8.99
CA LYS A 230 -3.78 17.13 -10.04
C LYS A 230 -4.41 18.23 -10.89
N SER A 231 -5.74 18.28 -10.97
CA SER A 231 -6.50 19.27 -11.75
C SER A 231 -7.01 20.44 -10.89
N SER A 232 -6.74 20.42 -9.57
CA SER A 232 -7.10 21.51 -8.67
C SER A 232 -6.03 22.61 -8.66
N ASP A 233 -6.43 23.82 -8.24
CA ASP A 233 -5.48 24.91 -7.96
C ASP A 233 -4.41 24.42 -6.95
N PRO A 234 -3.12 24.41 -7.33
CA PRO A 234 -2.06 23.96 -6.46
C PRO A 234 -2.03 24.67 -5.10
N ALA A 235 -2.37 25.96 -5.05
CA ALA A 235 -2.37 26.76 -3.83
C ALA A 235 -3.50 26.37 -2.86
N ALA A 236 -4.57 25.75 -3.36
CA ALA A 236 -5.71 25.31 -2.55
C ALA A 236 -5.57 23.86 -2.08
N VAL A 237 -4.92 23.00 -2.88
CA VAL A 237 -4.94 21.54 -2.69
C VAL A 237 -3.68 21.01 -2.01
N TRP A 238 -2.54 21.70 -2.10
CA TRP A 238 -1.29 21.26 -1.50
C TRP A 238 -0.89 22.07 -0.26
N GLU A 239 -0.29 21.38 0.71
CA GLU A 239 0.51 22.01 1.75
C GLU A 239 1.77 22.66 1.14
N GLN A 240 2.51 23.43 1.95
CA GLN A 240 3.69 24.18 1.49
C GLN A 240 4.78 23.31 0.85
N ASP A 241 4.80 22.01 1.15
CA ASP A 241 5.76 21.06 0.59
C ASP A 241 5.38 20.50 -0.79
N LEU A 242 4.23 20.91 -1.34
CA LEU A 242 3.69 20.46 -2.63
C LEU A 242 3.54 18.92 -2.74
N ARG A 243 3.43 18.25 -1.60
CA ARG A 243 3.41 16.80 -1.49
C ARG A 243 2.23 16.30 -0.67
N HIS A 244 1.93 16.94 0.46
CA HIS A 244 0.79 16.59 1.28
C HIS A 244 -0.43 17.36 0.81
N VAL A 245 -1.54 16.66 0.62
CA VAL A 245 -2.83 17.28 0.29
C VAL A 245 -3.37 17.93 1.56
N THR A 246 -3.89 19.16 1.44
CA THR A 246 -4.41 19.91 2.58
C THR A 246 -5.59 19.19 3.24
N GLY A 247 -5.79 19.43 4.53
CA GLY A 247 -6.96 18.90 5.26
C GLY A 247 -8.30 19.15 4.53
N PRO A 248 -8.60 20.39 4.09
CA PRO A 248 -9.77 20.70 3.26
C PRO A 248 -9.79 19.95 1.91
N GLY A 249 -8.65 19.83 1.23
CA GLY A 249 -8.56 19.08 -0.03
C GLY A 249 -8.89 17.60 0.16
N VAL A 250 -8.36 16.96 1.21
CA VAL A 250 -8.71 15.58 1.58
C VAL A 250 -10.21 15.47 1.84
N GLN A 251 -10.80 16.37 2.64
CA GLN A 251 -12.25 16.35 2.93
C GLN A 251 -13.10 16.47 1.66
N HIS A 252 -12.70 17.28 0.69
CA HIS A 252 -13.40 17.39 -0.59
C HIS A 252 -13.39 16.07 -1.37
N ILE A 253 -12.22 15.43 -1.50
CA ILE A 253 -12.09 14.12 -2.17
C ILE A 253 -12.95 13.08 -1.46
N MET A 254 -12.94 13.07 -0.13
CA MET A 254 -13.73 12.15 0.69
C MET A 254 -15.23 12.35 0.48
N LYS A 255 -15.70 13.60 0.41
CA LYS A 255 -17.10 13.91 0.10
C LYS A 255 -17.52 13.39 -1.29
N LEU A 256 -16.67 13.56 -2.29
CA LEU A 256 -16.93 13.02 -3.64
C LEU A 256 -16.96 11.49 -3.66
N PHE A 257 -16.11 10.84 -2.86
CA PHE A 257 -16.13 9.38 -2.70
C PHE A 257 -17.45 8.89 -2.12
N LEU A 258 -17.87 9.45 -0.98
CA LEU A 258 -19.13 9.06 -0.32
C LEU A 258 -20.33 9.26 -1.23
N ARG A 259 -20.41 10.42 -1.90
CA ARG A 259 -21.48 10.72 -2.85
C ARG A 259 -21.56 9.73 -4.02
N LYS A 260 -20.44 9.16 -4.45
CA LYS A 260 -20.40 8.23 -5.59
C LYS A 260 -20.76 6.79 -5.18
N TYR A 261 -20.37 6.36 -3.99
CA TYR A 261 -20.39 4.94 -3.63
C TYR A 261 -21.29 4.57 -2.46
N ILE A 262 -21.70 5.53 -1.64
CA ILE A 262 -22.42 5.29 -0.38
C ILE A 262 -23.80 5.95 -0.38
N GLU A 263 -23.90 7.16 -0.92
CA GLU A 263 -25.17 7.91 -1.11
C GLU A 263 -25.86 7.48 -2.41
#